data_AF-A0A2C9KKC1-F1
#
_entry.id   AF-A0A2C9KKC1-F1
#
_cell.length_a   1.000
_cell.length_b   1.000
_cell.length_c   1.000
_cell.angle_alpha   90.00
_cell.angle_beta   90.00
_cell.angle_gamma   90.00
#
_symmetry.space_group_name_H-M   'P 1'
#
loop_
_entity.id
_entity.type
_entity.pdbx_description
1 polymer ?
#
loop_
_entity_poly.entity_id
_entity_poly.type
_entity_poly.pdbx_seq_one_letter_code
_entity_poly.pdbx_strand_id
1 'polypeptide(L)'
;AKAHKCFTSYESNKQFCGNGLLEYGEQCDVGALQEDACCQKNCRLRPNATCSSFSHPCCTANCQVAPATQLCRDNAHSPCYATPYCTGEDFRRCPFPEALPNNSSCEGQGTCWYGHCLSYCETLGRLSSPHRHLEPCTCDHDVTAMCTHCCRDVKSPRECFQMNLTMDDGDPCLIGFCKNGVCRKSGLFKDFESLMDQNESNAHIIVPDTVSFVM
;
A
#
# COMPACT_ATOMS: atom_id res chain seq x y z
N ALA A 1 -6.77 -17.74 -24.64
CA ALA A 1 -6.94 -16.31 -24.34
C ALA A 1 -8.43 -15.93 -24.42
N LYS A 2 -9.02 -15.40 -23.32
CA LYS A 2 -10.44 -15.00 -23.26
C LYS A 2 -10.63 -13.47 -23.09
N ALA A 3 -9.55 -12.70 -23.05
CA ALA A 3 -9.58 -11.25 -22.78
C ALA A 3 -10.52 -10.49 -23.73
N HIS A 4 -10.56 -10.84 -25.02
CA HIS A 4 -11.48 -10.24 -26.00
C HIS A 4 -12.99 -10.40 -25.68
N LYS A 5 -13.34 -11.21 -24.67
CA LYS A 5 -14.73 -11.42 -24.23
C LYS A 5 -15.18 -10.45 -23.13
N CYS A 6 -14.25 -9.83 -22.42
CA CYS A 6 -14.58 -8.95 -21.27
C CYS A 6 -13.76 -7.65 -21.21
N PHE A 7 -12.71 -7.51 -22.01
CA PHE A 7 -12.00 -6.25 -22.18
C PHE A 7 -12.65 -5.48 -23.33
N THR A 8 -13.26 -4.36 -23.00
CA THR A 8 -13.76 -3.39 -23.95
C THR A 8 -12.66 -2.34 -24.19
N SER A 9 -12.66 -1.66 -25.35
CA SER A 9 -11.67 -0.61 -25.60
C SER A 9 -11.85 0.55 -24.62
N TYR A 10 -10.78 1.29 -24.31
CA TYR A 10 -10.87 2.50 -23.48
C TYR A 10 -11.91 3.50 -24.03
N GLU A 11 -12.03 3.62 -25.36
CA GLU A 11 -13.05 4.46 -26.02
C GLU A 11 -14.50 4.00 -25.77
N SER A 12 -14.69 2.70 -25.50
CA SER A 12 -16.00 2.14 -25.13
C SER A 12 -16.27 2.16 -23.63
N ASN A 13 -15.23 2.40 -22.81
CA ASN A 13 -15.36 2.73 -21.39
C ASN A 13 -15.65 4.23 -21.29
N LYS A 14 -16.83 4.59 -21.78
CA LYS A 14 -17.26 5.96 -22.02
C LYS A 14 -17.14 6.76 -20.73
N GLN A 15 -16.43 7.88 -20.73
CA GLN A 15 -16.43 8.81 -19.60
C GLN A 15 -17.89 9.14 -19.26
N PHE A 16 -18.32 8.87 -18.04
CA PHE A 16 -19.72 9.02 -17.68
C PHE A 16 -19.89 9.42 -16.21
N CYS A 17 -20.67 10.47 -16.04
CA CYS A 17 -21.06 10.96 -14.74
C CYS A 17 -21.82 9.90 -13.94
N GLY A 18 -21.33 9.61 -12.73
CA GLY A 18 -21.91 8.67 -11.78
C GLY A 18 -21.10 7.38 -11.61
N ASN A 19 -19.88 7.30 -12.15
CA ASN A 19 -18.97 6.18 -11.90
C ASN A 19 -18.08 6.41 -10.65
N GLY A 20 -18.08 7.63 -10.10
CA GLY A 20 -17.30 8.01 -8.92
C GLY A 20 -15.85 8.38 -9.24
N LEU A 21 -15.49 8.50 -10.50
CA LEU A 21 -14.17 8.93 -10.97
C LEU A 21 -14.28 10.36 -11.50
N LEU A 22 -13.37 11.23 -11.08
CA LEU A 22 -13.34 12.59 -11.60
C LEU A 22 -12.72 12.63 -13.01
N GLU A 23 -13.57 12.76 -14.04
CA GLU A 23 -13.14 12.72 -15.44
C GLU A 23 -13.15 14.12 -16.12
N TYR A 24 -12.66 14.18 -17.37
CA TYR A 24 -12.59 15.45 -18.10
C TYR A 24 -13.99 16.04 -18.33
N GLY A 25 -14.15 17.33 -17.98
CA GLY A 25 -15.40 18.05 -18.13
C GLY A 25 -16.31 18.01 -16.90
N GLU A 26 -16.03 17.12 -15.95
CA GLU A 26 -16.70 17.02 -14.65
C GLU A 26 -16.03 17.91 -13.61
N GLN A 27 -16.80 18.33 -12.59
CA GLN A 27 -16.27 19.10 -11.47
C GLN A 27 -16.24 18.29 -10.16
N CYS A 28 -17.00 17.21 -10.11
CA CYS A 28 -17.08 16.25 -9.03
C CYS A 28 -17.82 15.02 -9.57
N ASP A 29 -17.55 13.86 -9.00
CA ASP A 29 -18.37 12.66 -9.14
C ASP A 29 -18.32 11.90 -7.81
N VAL A 30 -19.50 11.54 -7.30
CA VAL A 30 -19.67 10.78 -6.05
C VAL A 30 -20.23 9.37 -6.31
N GLY A 31 -20.49 9.03 -7.57
CA GLY A 31 -21.17 7.82 -7.97
C GLY A 31 -22.69 7.98 -7.99
N ALA A 32 -23.36 7.18 -8.83
CA ALA A 32 -24.81 7.30 -9.08
C ALA A 32 -25.71 7.05 -7.86
N LEU A 33 -25.21 6.34 -6.84
CA LEU A 33 -25.96 5.93 -5.65
C LEU A 33 -25.62 6.73 -4.39
N GLN A 34 -24.66 7.67 -4.46
CA GLN A 34 -24.27 8.46 -3.30
C GLN A 34 -24.86 9.88 -3.39
N GLU A 35 -25.16 10.44 -2.22
CA GLU A 35 -25.55 11.83 -2.10
C GLU A 35 -24.43 12.63 -1.45
N ASP A 36 -24.13 13.79 -2.05
CA ASP A 36 -23.11 14.70 -1.56
C ASP A 36 -23.69 16.12 -1.45
N ALA A 37 -23.31 16.80 -0.37
CA ALA A 37 -23.70 18.19 -0.12
C ALA A 37 -23.03 19.16 -1.09
N CYS A 38 -21.97 18.72 -1.78
CA CYS A 38 -21.16 19.53 -2.68
C CYS A 38 -21.39 19.21 -4.16
N CYS A 39 -21.70 17.96 -4.49
CA CYS A 39 -21.88 17.50 -5.85
C CYS A 39 -23.36 17.32 -6.25
N GLN A 40 -23.67 17.65 -7.50
CA GLN A 40 -24.96 17.38 -8.14
C GLN A 40 -24.89 16.09 -8.95
N LYS A 41 -26.05 15.47 -9.23
CA LYS A 41 -26.16 14.24 -10.03
C LYS A 41 -25.70 14.36 -11.48
N ASN A 42 -25.42 15.57 -11.96
CA ASN A 42 -24.87 15.84 -13.29
C ASN A 42 -23.35 16.15 -13.24
N CYS A 43 -22.67 15.76 -12.16
CA CYS A 43 -21.21 15.90 -11.97
C CYS A 43 -20.72 17.34 -12.02
N ARG A 44 -21.58 18.24 -11.55
CA ARG A 44 -21.31 19.67 -11.33
C ARG A 44 -21.34 19.97 -9.85
N LEU A 45 -20.52 20.92 -9.43
CA LEU A 45 -20.57 21.42 -8.07
C LEU A 45 -21.89 22.17 -7.84
N ARG A 46 -22.41 22.09 -6.62
CA ARG A 46 -23.56 22.89 -6.18
C ARG A 46 -23.17 24.36 -6.06
N PRO A 47 -24.14 25.29 -6.12
CA PRO A 47 -23.86 26.70 -5.86
C PRO A 47 -23.13 26.88 -4.52
N ASN A 48 -22.09 27.73 -4.51
CA ASN A 48 -21.21 28.00 -3.36
C ASN A 48 -20.28 26.85 -2.91
N ALA A 49 -20.30 25.70 -3.58
CA ALA A 49 -19.30 24.65 -3.38
C ALA A 49 -18.03 24.98 -4.18
N THR A 50 -16.88 24.96 -3.50
CA THR A 50 -15.56 25.11 -4.12
C THR A 50 -15.02 23.77 -4.60
N CYS A 51 -15.36 22.70 -3.88
CA CYS A 51 -14.88 21.34 -4.10
C CYS A 51 -15.88 20.31 -3.53
N SER A 52 -15.60 19.03 -3.74
CA SER A 52 -16.31 17.90 -3.11
C SER A 52 -15.29 16.96 -2.45
N SER A 53 -15.55 16.53 -1.22
CA SER A 53 -14.66 15.64 -0.44
C SER A 53 -14.56 14.22 -1.00
N PHE A 54 -15.49 13.81 -1.87
CA PHE A 54 -15.43 12.52 -2.55
C PHE A 54 -14.46 12.53 -3.72
N SER A 55 -14.43 13.64 -4.46
CA SER A 55 -13.62 13.75 -5.68
C SER A 55 -12.27 14.43 -5.45
N HIS A 56 -12.10 15.12 -4.30
CA HIS A 56 -10.92 15.92 -4.01
C HIS A 56 -10.38 15.63 -2.60
N PRO A 57 -9.11 15.24 -2.47
CA PRO A 57 -8.54 14.78 -1.20
C PRO A 57 -8.39 15.90 -0.16
N CYS A 58 -8.33 17.16 -0.60
CA CYS A 58 -8.18 18.33 0.24
C CYS A 58 -9.43 19.22 0.25
N CYS A 59 -10.59 18.57 0.29
CA CYS A 59 -11.87 19.24 0.48
C CYS A 59 -12.50 18.85 1.82
N THR A 60 -13.08 19.83 2.49
CA THR A 60 -13.88 19.61 3.71
C THR A 60 -15.29 19.12 3.36
N ALA A 61 -15.98 18.52 4.33
CA ALA A 61 -17.39 18.16 4.20
C ALA A 61 -18.32 19.37 3.95
N ASN A 62 -17.86 20.59 4.23
CA ASN A 62 -18.58 21.84 3.96
C ASN A 62 -18.28 22.43 2.57
N CYS A 63 -17.70 21.63 1.67
CA CYS A 63 -17.43 21.99 0.28
C CYS A 63 -16.40 23.13 0.10
N GLN A 64 -15.52 23.32 1.09
CA GLN A 64 -14.45 24.32 1.08
C GLN A 64 -13.08 23.68 1.14
N VAL A 65 -12.05 24.41 0.72
CA VAL A 65 -10.65 23.99 0.79
C VAL A 65 -10.28 23.59 2.21
N ALA A 66 -9.66 22.41 2.35
CA ALA A 66 -9.23 21.89 3.63
C ALA A 66 -8.04 22.67 4.19
N PRO A 67 -7.96 22.89 5.52
CA PRO A 67 -6.82 23.54 6.15
C PRO A 67 -5.56 22.68 6.05
N ALA A 68 -4.40 23.30 6.27
CA ALA A 68 -3.10 22.62 6.20
C ALA A 68 -2.87 21.51 7.25
N THR A 69 -3.83 21.32 8.15
CA THR A 69 -3.82 20.27 9.20
C THR A 69 -4.61 19.03 8.80
N GLN A 70 -5.35 19.06 7.68
CA GLN A 70 -6.14 17.92 7.25
C GLN A 70 -5.25 16.88 6.56
N LEU A 71 -5.28 15.65 7.06
CA LEU A 71 -4.69 14.48 6.40
C LEU A 71 -5.41 14.23 5.07
N CYS A 72 -4.67 14.13 3.98
CA CYS A 72 -5.25 14.01 2.64
C CYS A 72 -5.04 12.64 1.97
N ARG A 73 -4.16 11.81 2.53
CA ARG A 73 -3.94 10.45 2.08
C ARG A 73 -3.44 9.60 3.24
N ASP A 74 -3.87 8.35 3.29
CA ASP A 74 -3.25 7.37 4.17
C ASP A 74 -1.78 7.15 3.77
N ASN A 75 -0.87 7.18 4.74
CA ASN A 75 0.56 6.97 4.54
C ASN A 75 1.05 5.62 5.09
N ALA A 76 0.14 4.71 5.46
CA ALA A 76 0.48 3.37 5.97
C ALA A 76 1.48 2.62 5.07
N HIS A 77 1.37 2.76 3.75
CA HIS A 77 2.27 2.09 2.78
C HIS A 77 3.50 2.92 2.40
N SER A 78 3.83 3.97 3.13
CA SER A 78 4.98 4.83 2.86
C SER A 78 5.71 5.19 4.17
N PRO A 79 6.27 4.18 4.88
CA PRO A 79 6.83 4.35 6.23
C PRO A 79 8.08 5.26 6.26
N CYS A 80 8.70 5.52 5.11
CA CYS A 80 9.85 6.40 4.96
C CYS A 80 9.53 7.80 4.43
N TYR A 81 8.26 8.17 4.47
CA TYR A 81 7.80 9.51 4.15
C TYR A 81 6.99 10.10 5.31
N ALA A 82 7.02 11.42 5.43
CA ALA A 82 6.18 12.13 6.38
C ALA A 82 4.69 11.91 6.09
N THR A 83 3.84 12.24 7.06
CA THR A 83 2.39 12.22 6.88
C THR A 83 1.96 13.33 5.90
N PRO A 84 1.19 13.03 4.84
CA PRO A 84 0.79 14.03 3.85
C PRO A 84 -0.43 14.82 4.32
N TYR A 85 -0.24 16.13 4.47
CA TYR A 85 -1.31 17.06 4.80
C TYR A 85 -1.63 17.97 3.62
N CYS A 86 -2.85 18.48 3.58
CA CYS A 86 -3.23 19.54 2.64
C CYS A 86 -2.34 20.77 2.80
N THR A 87 -2.30 21.62 1.77
CA THR A 87 -1.56 22.89 1.85
C THR A 87 -2.38 24.03 2.46
N GLY A 88 -3.71 23.89 2.51
CA GLY A 88 -4.62 25.00 2.84
C GLY A 88 -5.14 25.76 1.62
N GLU A 89 -4.58 25.51 0.42
CA GLU A 89 -4.82 26.34 -0.77
C GLU A 89 -5.29 25.54 -1.99
N ASP A 90 -4.77 24.32 -2.19
CA ASP A 90 -5.14 23.44 -3.30
C ASP A 90 -6.00 22.29 -2.79
N PHE A 91 -7.28 22.31 -3.14
CA PHE A 91 -8.20 21.23 -2.78
C PHE A 91 -8.00 19.97 -3.64
N ARG A 92 -7.49 20.10 -4.86
CA ARG A 92 -7.41 19.02 -5.86
C ARG A 92 -6.23 18.11 -5.59
N ARG A 93 -5.16 18.63 -5.00
CA ARG A 93 -3.90 17.91 -4.81
C ARG A 93 -3.61 17.68 -3.34
N CYS A 94 -3.35 16.41 -3.03
CA CYS A 94 -2.63 16.05 -1.82
C CYS A 94 -1.13 16.09 -2.15
N PRO A 95 -0.35 17.01 -1.58
CA PRO A 95 1.08 17.11 -1.88
C PRO A 95 1.80 15.82 -1.50
N PHE A 96 2.84 15.47 -2.28
CA PHE A 96 3.68 14.33 -1.94
C PHE A 96 4.54 14.70 -0.72
N PRO A 97 4.55 13.88 0.33
CA PRO A 97 5.28 14.20 1.56
C PRO A 97 6.80 14.13 1.37
N GLU A 98 7.53 14.84 2.22
CA GLU A 98 8.99 14.75 2.25
C GLU A 98 9.47 13.38 2.78
N ALA A 99 10.61 12.92 2.28
CA ALA A 99 11.24 11.72 2.79
C ALA A 99 11.70 11.94 4.23
N LEU A 100 11.55 10.93 5.07
CA LEU A 100 12.12 10.95 6.42
C LEU A 100 13.65 11.03 6.36
N PRO A 101 14.29 11.58 7.40
CA PRO A 101 15.74 11.59 7.50
C PRO A 101 16.35 10.20 7.28
N ASN A 102 17.51 10.16 6.63
CA ASN A 102 18.26 8.92 6.52
C ASN A 102 18.51 8.35 7.92
N ASN A 103 18.45 7.02 8.05
CA ASN A 103 18.56 6.29 9.31
C ASN A 103 17.36 6.43 10.27
N SER A 104 16.23 7.02 9.84
CA SER A 104 14.95 6.85 10.54
C SER A 104 14.51 5.39 10.53
N SER A 105 13.87 4.91 11.60
CA SER A 105 13.34 3.55 11.68
C SER A 105 12.14 3.38 10.74
N CYS A 106 12.03 2.21 10.12
CA CYS A 106 10.83 1.76 9.40
C CYS A 106 10.50 0.30 9.77
N GLU A 107 9.56 -0.30 9.07
CA GLU A 107 9.05 -1.66 9.34
C GLU A 107 10.15 -2.73 9.32
N GLY A 108 9.93 -3.84 10.04
CA GLY A 108 10.82 -5.01 10.01
C GLY A 108 12.25 -4.73 10.49
N GLN A 109 12.43 -3.85 11.48
CA GLN A 109 13.72 -3.40 12.00
C GLN A 109 14.62 -2.75 10.92
N GLY A 110 13.99 -2.21 9.88
CA GLY A 110 14.64 -1.53 8.78
C GLY A 110 14.98 -0.06 9.06
N THR A 111 15.71 0.56 8.14
CA THR A 111 15.98 2.00 8.17
C THR A 111 15.71 2.69 6.85
N CYS A 112 15.21 3.91 6.92
CA CYS A 112 14.91 4.74 5.78
C CYS A 112 16.18 5.35 5.18
N TRP A 113 16.30 5.26 3.86
CA TRP A 113 17.35 5.91 3.07
C TRP A 113 16.75 6.44 1.78
N TYR A 114 16.79 7.76 1.59
CA TYR A 114 16.24 8.43 0.41
C TYR A 114 14.77 8.07 0.11
N GLY A 115 13.94 7.91 1.14
CA GLY A 115 12.53 7.53 1.01
C GLY A 115 12.27 6.02 0.83
N HIS A 116 13.30 5.19 0.79
CA HIS A 116 13.18 3.73 0.75
C HIS A 116 13.44 3.11 2.12
N CYS A 117 12.56 2.21 2.56
CA CYS A 117 12.79 1.39 3.74
C CYS A 117 13.74 0.24 3.37
N LEU A 118 14.99 0.30 3.83
CA LEU A 118 15.91 -0.83 3.73
C LEU A 118 15.54 -1.85 4.79
N SER A 119 15.52 -3.13 4.42
CA SER A 119 15.35 -4.23 5.37
C SER A 119 16.44 -4.23 6.45
N TYR A 120 16.22 -5.00 7.52
CA TYR A 120 17.21 -5.22 8.57
C TYR A 120 18.59 -5.63 8.01
N CYS A 121 18.62 -6.60 7.09
CA CYS A 121 19.86 -7.08 6.48
C CYS A 121 20.56 -6.01 5.65
N GLU A 122 19.82 -5.32 4.79
CA GLU A 122 20.38 -4.25 3.95
C GLU A 122 20.92 -3.10 4.81
N THR A 123 20.23 -2.75 5.89
CA THR A 123 20.68 -1.78 6.88
C THR A 123 22.02 -2.22 7.49
N LEU A 124 22.14 -3.47 7.93
CA LEU A 124 23.39 -4.00 8.47
C LEU A 124 24.54 -3.99 7.45
N GLY A 125 24.26 -4.38 6.20
CA GLY A 125 25.26 -4.36 5.13
C GLY A 125 25.75 -2.93 4.82
N ARG A 126 24.82 -1.97 4.85
CA ARG A 126 25.13 -0.55 4.69
C ARG A 126 25.95 0.01 5.85
N LEU A 127 25.69 -0.41 7.08
CA LEU A 127 26.42 0.09 8.25
C LEU A 127 27.75 -0.65 8.51
N SER A 128 28.01 -1.77 7.84
CA SER A 128 29.25 -2.52 8.02
C SER A 128 30.46 -1.81 7.39
N SER A 129 31.65 -2.07 7.94
CA SER A 129 32.93 -1.62 7.38
C SER A 129 33.87 -2.82 7.20
N PRO A 130 34.18 -3.25 5.96
CA PRO A 130 33.70 -2.67 4.69
C PRO A 130 32.20 -2.88 4.49
N HIS A 131 31.58 -2.03 3.66
CA HIS A 131 30.18 -2.18 3.27
C HIS A 131 29.94 -3.52 2.59
N ARG A 132 28.82 -4.17 2.94
CA ARG A 132 28.36 -5.42 2.34
C ARG A 132 26.98 -5.24 1.73
N HIS A 133 26.69 -6.04 0.70
CA HIS A 133 25.35 -6.11 0.14
C HIS A 133 24.70 -7.35 0.74
N LEU A 134 23.95 -7.12 1.82
CA LEU A 134 23.24 -8.17 2.54
C LEU A 134 21.76 -8.12 2.16
N GLU A 135 21.17 -9.28 1.95
CA GLU A 135 19.74 -9.44 1.66
C GLU A 135 19.07 -10.35 2.71
N PRO A 136 17.77 -10.19 2.94
CA PRO A 136 16.99 -11.16 3.71
C PRO A 136 17.07 -12.57 3.09
N CYS A 137 17.13 -13.58 3.96
CA CYS A 137 16.99 -14.99 3.61
C CYS A 137 16.24 -15.74 4.72
N THR A 138 15.96 -17.03 4.51
CA THR A 138 15.25 -17.87 5.49
C THR A 138 16.20 -18.95 6.01
N CYS A 139 16.31 -19.06 7.34
CA CYS A 139 16.95 -20.20 7.97
C CYS A 139 15.94 -21.32 8.21
N ASP A 140 16.21 -22.54 7.76
CA ASP A 140 15.26 -23.66 7.75
C ASP A 140 15.73 -24.90 8.53
N HIS A 141 16.84 -24.77 9.27
CA HIS A 141 17.43 -25.91 9.99
C HIS A 141 16.60 -26.36 11.20
N ASP A 142 15.83 -25.47 11.83
CA ASP A 142 14.83 -25.80 12.84
C ASP A 142 13.69 -24.77 12.92
N VAL A 143 12.65 -25.08 13.71
CA VAL A 143 11.45 -24.25 13.85
C VAL A 143 11.67 -22.92 14.57
N THR A 144 12.74 -22.78 15.35
CA THR A 144 13.10 -21.52 16.02
C THR A 144 13.85 -20.62 15.04
N ALA A 145 14.78 -21.18 14.28
CA ALA A 145 15.54 -20.47 13.26
C ALA A 145 14.65 -19.88 12.14
N MET A 146 13.57 -20.58 11.79
CA MET A 146 12.55 -20.08 10.86
C MET A 146 11.86 -18.78 11.33
N CYS A 147 11.96 -18.43 12.61
CA CYS A 147 11.42 -17.22 13.23
C CYS A 147 12.50 -16.28 13.74
N THR A 148 13.65 -16.29 13.08
CA THR A 148 14.72 -15.31 13.29
C THR A 148 15.02 -14.61 11.98
N HIS A 149 15.42 -13.35 12.05
CA HIS A 149 15.94 -12.67 10.88
C HIS A 149 17.21 -13.40 10.42
N CYS A 150 17.30 -13.69 9.13
CA CYS A 150 18.50 -14.25 8.54
C CYS A 150 18.95 -13.40 7.36
N CYS A 151 20.26 -13.27 7.22
CA CYS A 151 20.87 -12.47 6.17
C CYS A 151 21.81 -13.33 5.34
N ARG A 152 22.00 -12.96 4.09
CA ARG A 152 23.02 -13.54 3.20
C ARG A 152 23.76 -12.43 2.49
N ASP A 153 25.03 -12.64 2.20
CA ASP A 153 25.77 -11.75 1.30
C ASP A 153 25.48 -12.15 -0.14
N VAL A 154 25.14 -11.20 -1.00
CA VAL A 154 24.89 -11.46 -2.43
C VAL A 154 26.10 -12.08 -3.14
N LYS A 155 27.31 -11.90 -2.61
CA LYS A 155 28.54 -12.56 -3.09
C LYS A 155 28.60 -14.04 -2.73
N SER A 156 27.91 -14.45 -1.67
CA SER A 156 27.85 -15.83 -1.16
C SER A 156 26.39 -16.29 -1.03
N PRO A 157 25.65 -16.44 -2.15
CA PRO A 157 24.18 -16.59 -2.13
C PRO A 157 23.68 -17.89 -1.49
N ARG A 158 24.56 -18.87 -1.26
CA ARG A 158 24.25 -20.15 -0.60
C ARG A 158 24.38 -20.10 0.93
N GLU A 159 24.96 -19.03 1.47
CA GLU A 159 25.23 -18.90 2.91
C GLU A 159 24.22 -17.93 3.55
N CYS A 160 23.17 -18.51 4.15
CA CYS A 160 22.23 -17.78 4.98
C CYS A 160 22.64 -17.91 6.44
N PHE A 161 23.00 -16.80 7.07
CA PHE A 161 23.42 -16.78 8.47
C PHE A 161 22.30 -16.22 9.35
N GLN A 162 22.09 -16.91 10.47
CA GLN A 162 21.11 -16.53 11.47
C GLN A 162 21.55 -15.30 12.25
N MET A 163 20.64 -14.36 12.47
CA MET A 163 20.88 -13.15 13.25
C MET A 163 20.36 -13.32 14.68
N ASN A 164 20.91 -12.52 15.60
CA ASN A 164 20.41 -12.47 16.97
C ASN A 164 19.20 -11.51 17.09
N LEU A 165 18.19 -11.76 16.26
CA LEU A 165 16.96 -10.98 16.20
C LEU A 165 15.80 -11.90 15.86
N THR A 166 14.87 -12.05 16.79
CA THR A 166 13.64 -12.82 16.63
C THR A 166 12.63 -12.02 15.82
N MET A 167 11.92 -12.70 14.93
CA MET A 167 10.76 -12.15 14.21
C MET A 167 9.58 -11.94 15.16
N ASP A 168 8.68 -11.03 14.80
CA ASP A 168 7.50 -10.70 15.61
C ASP A 168 6.43 -11.80 15.50
N ASP A 169 5.56 -11.89 16.51
CA ASP A 169 4.44 -12.85 16.48
C ASP A 169 3.47 -12.50 15.35
N GLY A 170 3.16 -13.49 14.51
CA GLY A 170 2.36 -13.31 13.29
C GLY A 170 3.21 -13.14 12.03
N ASP A 171 4.52 -12.97 12.13
CA ASP A 171 5.39 -12.93 10.95
C ASP A 171 5.38 -14.29 10.21
N PRO A 172 5.40 -14.28 8.87
CA PRO A 172 5.40 -15.50 8.07
C PRO A 172 6.74 -16.24 8.20
N CYS A 173 6.65 -17.56 8.33
CA CYS A 173 7.77 -18.49 8.31
C CYS A 173 7.48 -19.66 7.36
N LEU A 174 8.49 -20.50 7.06
CA LEU A 174 8.41 -21.49 5.97
C LEU A 174 7.17 -22.40 6.02
N ILE A 175 6.69 -22.76 7.21
CA ILE A 175 5.56 -23.68 7.40
C ILE A 175 4.31 -23.02 8.01
N GLY A 176 4.33 -21.70 8.26
CA GLY A 176 3.21 -21.00 8.89
C GLY A 176 3.58 -19.63 9.44
N PHE A 177 3.36 -19.41 10.74
CA PHE A 177 3.60 -18.11 11.39
C PHE A 177 4.35 -18.24 12.70
N CYS A 178 5.11 -17.20 13.04
CA CYS A 178 5.87 -17.12 14.27
C CYS A 178 4.96 -16.91 15.49
N LYS A 179 5.19 -17.70 16.54
CA LYS A 179 4.53 -17.54 17.84
C LYS A 179 5.48 -17.87 18.98
N ASN A 180 5.79 -16.89 19.82
CA ASN A 180 6.83 -16.94 20.85
C ASN A 180 8.18 -17.39 20.29
N GLY A 181 8.59 -16.84 19.13
CA GLY A 181 9.87 -17.15 18.48
C GLY A 181 9.97 -18.56 17.88
N VAL A 182 8.85 -19.29 17.76
CA VAL A 182 8.81 -20.62 17.14
C VAL A 182 7.82 -20.62 16.00
N CYS A 183 8.25 -21.14 14.84
CA CYS A 183 7.42 -21.28 13.66
C CYS A 183 6.37 -22.36 13.89
N ARG A 184 5.09 -21.95 13.91
CA ARG A 184 3.96 -22.86 14.08
C ARG A 184 3.31 -23.09 12.74
N LYS A 185 3.07 -24.36 12.43
CA LYS A 185 2.40 -24.75 11.19
C LYS A 185 1.03 -24.09 11.13
N SER A 186 0.76 -23.34 10.08
CA SER A 186 -0.55 -22.75 9.88
C SER A 186 -1.43 -23.69 9.07
N GLY A 187 -2.62 -23.99 9.60
CA GLY A 187 -3.68 -24.66 8.85
C GLY A 187 -4.29 -23.77 7.76
N LEU A 188 -3.98 -22.46 7.75
CA LEU A 188 -4.58 -21.49 6.84
C LEU A 188 -4.38 -21.83 5.36
N PHE A 189 -3.38 -22.61 4.95
CA PHE A 189 -3.29 -23.04 3.55
C PHE A 189 -4.43 -24.00 3.15
N LYS A 190 -5.03 -24.75 4.10
CA LYS A 190 -6.25 -25.53 3.85
C LYS A 190 -7.50 -24.63 3.84
N ASP A 191 -7.51 -23.57 4.65
CA ASP A 191 -8.64 -22.65 4.71
C ASP A 191 -8.65 -21.67 3.54
N PHE A 192 -7.48 -21.27 3.01
CA PHE A 192 -7.34 -20.39 1.85
C PHE A 192 -7.76 -21.08 0.55
N GLU A 193 -7.47 -22.38 0.39
CA GLU A 193 -8.08 -23.21 -0.67
C GLU A 193 -9.61 -23.25 -0.50
N SER A 194 -10.12 -23.45 0.73
CA SER A 194 -11.58 -23.45 0.96
C SER A 194 -12.26 -22.09 0.73
N LEU A 195 -11.55 -20.98 0.98
CA LEU A 195 -12.03 -19.62 0.75
C LEU A 195 -11.95 -19.22 -0.74
N MET A 196 -10.96 -19.73 -1.47
CA MET A 196 -10.89 -19.60 -2.93
C MET A 196 -11.99 -20.43 -3.62
N ASP A 197 -12.24 -21.67 -3.16
CA ASP A 197 -13.29 -22.54 -3.70
C ASP A 197 -14.71 -22.08 -3.36
N GLN A 198 -14.93 -21.44 -2.20
CA GLN A 198 -16.24 -20.87 -1.83
C GLN A 198 -16.58 -19.58 -2.60
N ASN A 199 -15.60 -18.94 -3.24
CA ASN A 199 -15.80 -17.69 -3.99
C ASN A 199 -16.19 -17.91 -5.46
N GLU A 200 -16.17 -19.14 -5.99
CA GLU A 200 -16.66 -19.40 -7.35
C GLU A 200 -18.18 -19.16 -7.50
N SER A 201 -18.93 -19.12 -6.40
CA SER A 201 -20.36 -18.82 -6.40
C SER A 201 -20.74 -17.36 -6.10
N ASN A 202 -19.81 -16.48 -5.70
CA ASN A 202 -20.14 -15.09 -5.33
C ASN A 202 -19.03 -14.04 -5.56
N ALA A 203 -17.99 -14.33 -6.36
CA ALA A 203 -16.94 -13.34 -6.66
C ALA A 203 -17.46 -12.16 -7.51
N HIS A 204 -17.99 -11.14 -6.83
CA HIS A 204 -17.86 -9.76 -7.31
C HIS A 204 -16.39 -9.38 -7.16
N ILE A 205 -15.67 -9.37 -8.29
CA ILE A 205 -14.30 -8.86 -8.36
C ILE A 205 -14.38 -7.35 -8.11
N ILE A 206 -14.05 -6.90 -6.90
CA ILE A 206 -13.65 -5.52 -6.65
C ILE A 206 -12.17 -5.46 -6.97
N VAL A 207 -11.84 -4.91 -8.13
CA VAL A 207 -10.46 -4.56 -8.48
C VAL A 207 -10.14 -3.30 -7.66
N PRO A 208 -9.15 -3.29 -6.76
CA PRO A 208 -8.66 -2.04 -6.22
C PRO A 208 -7.99 -1.27 -7.35
N ASP A 209 -8.47 -0.06 -7.62
CA ASP A 209 -7.81 0.90 -8.50
C ASP A 209 -6.45 1.26 -7.91
N THR A 210 -5.38 0.56 -8.31
CA THR A 210 -3.98 1.04 -8.34
C THR A 210 -3.02 -0.11 -8.64
N VAL A 211 -2.96 -0.56 -9.89
CA VAL A 211 -1.70 -1.07 -10.46
C VAL A 211 -1.62 -0.65 -11.92
N SER A 212 -1.07 0.53 -12.18
CA SER A 212 -0.55 0.88 -13.50
C SER A 212 0.77 0.14 -13.71
N PHE A 213 0.74 -1.01 -14.39
CA PHE A 213 1.94 -1.53 -15.05
C PHE A 213 2.17 -0.68 -16.31
N VAL A 214 3.20 0.17 -16.28
CA VAL A 214 3.76 0.78 -17.48
C VAL A 214 4.76 -0.22 -18.06
N MET A 215 4.50 -0.70 -19.27
CA MET A 215 5.50 -1.28 -20.17
C MET A 215 6.21 -0.17 -20.95
#